data_AF-A0A8T3LY45-F1
#
_entry.id   AF-A0A8T3LY45-F1
#
_cell.length_a   1.000
_cell.length_b   1.000
_cell.length_c   1.000
_cell.angle_alpha   90.00
_cell.angle_beta   90.00
_cell.angle_gamma   90.00
#
_symmetry.space_group_name_H-M   'P 1'
#
loop_
_entity.id
_entity.type
_entity.pdbx_description
1 polymer ?
#
loop_
_entity_poly.entity_id
_entity_poly.type
_entity_poly.pdbx_seq_one_letter_code
_entity_poly.pdbx_strand_id
1 'polypeptide(L)'
;MGRMLAICGWVAWHTRRPFDGTRLRSAGTLLAPGLAVMFLVLAAVPLVVPLSDPQPEDVSVQQVFDATTAHPDGWVRLTGRITPLLESPTGQDGSFGLLIDAANPLRAIVVEGPDLEAQTSTVVTGRLSARGALVEEVLPMEATVAGTPPRVVPDRVVTLDATPTPPRSVLWPLAIPPLRLAAILAIGARLGYPIFRPTSEIDVLANPLAPGERVPSAYGGRIGPNRADLADPAGALLLIRRGPRGNLLTAQPLGDGSSPAPAPVTIGGSWTSGRIGSVHTVRETVAALQVRSELVDATFLFARTAERDRVAALIAVER
;
A
#
# COMPACT_ATOMS: atom_id res chain seq x y z
N MET A 1 15.64 -0.47 14.66
CA MET A 1 16.10 -0.89 13.31
C MET A 1 15.56 -2.27 12.90
N GLY A 2 15.69 -3.33 13.72
CA GLY A 2 15.27 -4.69 13.36
C GLY A 2 13.78 -4.87 12.98
N ARG A 3 12.84 -4.22 13.69
CA ARG A 3 11.40 -4.30 13.36
C ARG A 3 11.06 -3.75 11.97
N MET A 4 11.72 -2.65 11.57
CA MET A 4 11.51 -2.03 10.26
C MET A 4 12.08 -2.90 9.13
N LEU A 5 13.27 -3.47 9.33
CA LEU A 5 13.89 -4.40 8.38
C LEU A 5 13.08 -5.71 8.23
N ALA A 6 12.48 -6.22 9.31
CA ALA A 6 11.56 -7.37 9.26
C ALA A 6 10.31 -7.08 8.42
N ILE A 7 9.72 -5.89 8.56
CA ILE A 7 8.60 -5.46 7.71
C ILE A 7 9.05 -5.37 6.24
N CYS A 8 10.24 -4.82 5.96
CA CYS A 8 10.79 -4.76 4.60
C CYS A 8 10.99 -6.15 3.98
N GLY A 9 11.52 -7.10 4.74
CA GLY A 9 11.70 -8.48 4.30
C GLY A 9 10.37 -9.19 4.03
N TRP A 10 9.36 -8.99 4.90
CA TRP A 10 8.04 -9.61 4.77
C TRP A 10 7.31 -9.13 3.50
N VAL A 11 7.37 -7.81 3.23
CA VAL A 11 6.81 -7.21 2.01
C VAL A 11 7.54 -7.73 0.77
N ALA A 12 8.88 -7.75 0.77
CA ALA A 12 9.66 -8.25 -0.35
C ALA A 12 9.38 -9.73 -0.66
N TRP A 13 9.18 -10.56 0.36
CA TRP A 13 8.81 -11.96 0.20
C TRP A 13 7.41 -12.12 -0.43
N HIS A 14 6.41 -11.40 0.08
CA HIS A 14 5.06 -11.43 -0.49
C HIS A 14 5.00 -10.92 -1.93
N THR A 15 5.85 -9.95 -2.30
CA THR A 15 5.90 -9.46 -3.69
C THR A 15 6.56 -10.44 -4.67
N ARG A 16 7.44 -11.33 -4.21
CA ARG A 16 8.11 -12.33 -5.07
C ARG A 16 7.30 -13.61 -5.25
N ARG A 17 6.49 -13.97 -4.24
CA ARG A 17 5.65 -15.17 -4.18
C ARG A 17 4.79 -15.45 -5.43
N PRO A 18 4.16 -14.46 -6.11
CA PRO A 18 3.36 -14.72 -7.30
C PRO A 18 4.21 -15.14 -8.51
N PHE A 19 5.50 -14.80 -8.52
CA PHE A 19 6.40 -15.00 -9.64
C PHE A 19 7.26 -16.27 -9.53
N ASP A 20 7.20 -16.99 -8.40
CA ASP A 20 8.01 -18.18 -8.09
C ASP A 20 7.77 -19.37 -9.04
N GLY A 21 6.67 -19.35 -9.82
CA GLY A 21 6.34 -20.33 -10.86
C GLY A 21 6.51 -19.85 -12.31
N THR A 22 7.04 -18.65 -12.53
CA THR A 22 7.16 -18.05 -13.88
C THR A 22 8.62 -17.96 -14.35
N ARG A 23 8.83 -17.75 -15.66
CA ARG A 23 10.19 -17.53 -16.24
C ARG A 23 10.92 -16.31 -15.64
N LEU A 24 10.21 -15.43 -14.92
CA LEU A 24 10.75 -14.26 -14.22
C LEU A 24 11.50 -14.60 -12.92
N ARG A 25 11.53 -15.87 -12.50
CA ARG A 25 12.28 -16.34 -11.33
C ARG A 25 13.79 -16.02 -11.40
N SER A 26 14.38 -16.02 -12.59
CA SER A 26 15.80 -15.65 -12.80
C SER A 26 16.07 -14.16 -12.55
N ALA A 27 15.04 -13.31 -12.58
CA ALA A 27 15.13 -11.88 -12.28
C ALA A 27 14.86 -11.56 -10.79
N GLY A 28 14.86 -12.56 -9.91
CA GLY A 28 14.47 -12.44 -8.49
C GLY A 28 15.14 -11.31 -7.71
N THR A 29 16.40 -10.98 -8.02
CA THR A 29 17.13 -9.86 -7.42
C THR A 29 16.64 -8.49 -7.90
N LEU A 30 16.12 -8.38 -9.12
CA LEU A 30 15.64 -7.13 -9.73
C LEU A 30 14.14 -6.87 -9.55
N LEU A 31 13.35 -7.88 -9.17
CA LEU A 31 11.90 -7.74 -8.98
C LEU A 31 11.52 -6.73 -7.89
N ALA A 32 12.21 -6.77 -6.75
CA ALA A 32 11.91 -5.87 -5.63
C ALA A 32 12.25 -4.39 -5.93
N PRO A 33 13.43 -4.03 -6.48
CA PRO A 33 13.66 -2.65 -6.91
C PRO A 33 12.76 -2.25 -8.10
N GLY A 34 12.44 -3.16 -9.02
CA GLY A 34 11.50 -2.89 -10.11
C GLY A 34 10.09 -2.53 -9.61
N LEU A 35 9.58 -3.25 -8.62
CA LEU A 35 8.31 -2.93 -7.96
C LEU A 35 8.38 -1.63 -7.15
N ALA A 36 9.51 -1.34 -6.50
CA ALA A 36 9.71 -0.06 -5.83
C ALA A 36 9.59 1.13 -6.80
N VAL A 37 10.22 1.02 -7.98
CA VAL A 37 10.10 2.02 -9.05
C VAL A 37 8.66 2.12 -9.55
N MET A 38 7.98 0.99 -9.77
CA MET A 38 6.59 0.98 -10.20
C MET A 38 5.66 1.67 -9.20
N PHE A 39 5.82 1.44 -7.90
CA PHE A 39 5.03 2.13 -6.87
C PHE A 39 5.37 3.62 -6.76
N LEU A 40 6.62 4.01 -6.99
CA LEU A 40 7.03 5.41 -7.10
C LEU A 40 6.34 6.10 -8.28
N VAL A 41 6.31 5.45 -9.44
CA VAL A 41 5.59 5.95 -10.63
C VAL A 41 4.10 6.06 -10.33
N LEU A 42 3.49 5.03 -9.72
CA LEU A 42 2.07 5.03 -9.39
C LEU A 42 1.70 6.12 -8.38
N ALA A 43 2.59 6.45 -7.44
CA ALA A 43 2.41 7.55 -6.51
C ALA A 43 2.62 8.94 -7.16
N ALA A 44 3.38 9.00 -8.25
CA ALA A 44 3.62 10.24 -9.00
C ALA A 44 2.50 10.55 -10.02
N VAL A 45 1.64 9.59 -10.36
CA VAL A 45 0.48 9.83 -11.21
C VAL A 45 -0.66 10.41 -10.37
N PRO A 46 -1.05 11.68 -10.56
CA PRO A 46 -2.14 12.27 -9.82
C PRO A 46 -3.46 11.61 -10.25
N LEU A 47 -4.10 10.89 -9.33
CA LEU A 47 -5.45 10.40 -9.54
C LEU A 47 -6.41 11.60 -9.43
N VAL A 48 -6.80 12.11 -10.58
CA VAL A 48 -7.79 13.19 -10.69
C VAL A 48 -9.16 12.54 -10.79
N VAL A 49 -9.97 12.74 -9.75
CA VAL A 49 -11.37 12.32 -9.79
C VAL A 49 -12.21 13.57 -10.08
N PRO A 50 -13.09 13.54 -11.10
CA PRO A 50 -14.06 14.60 -11.27
C PRO A 50 -14.99 14.57 -10.06
N LEU A 51 -14.98 15.64 -9.27
CA LEU A 51 -16.03 15.84 -8.28
C LEU A 51 -17.35 16.07 -9.02
N SER A 52 -18.44 15.57 -8.45
CA SER A 52 -19.79 15.88 -8.90
C SER A 52 -19.94 17.39 -9.08
N ASP A 53 -20.62 17.82 -10.14
CA ASP A 53 -20.82 19.26 -10.40
C ASP A 53 -21.35 19.93 -9.13
N PRO A 54 -20.64 20.93 -8.59
CA PRO A 54 -21.10 21.65 -7.41
C PRO A 54 -22.47 22.26 -7.74
N GLN A 55 -23.50 21.86 -6.99
CA GLN A 55 -24.81 22.51 -7.10
C GLN A 55 -24.66 23.99 -6.72
N PRO A 56 -25.32 24.90 -7.44
CA PRO A 56 -25.28 26.31 -7.11
C PRO A 56 -25.88 26.55 -5.72
N GLU A 57 -25.15 27.27 -4.88
CA GLU A 57 -25.59 27.67 -3.54
C GLU A 57 -26.53 28.87 -3.66
N ASP A 58 -27.73 28.78 -3.08
CA ASP A 58 -28.65 29.92 -3.01
C ASP A 58 -28.11 30.93 -1.97
N VAL A 59 -27.61 32.07 -2.44
CA VAL A 59 -26.99 33.11 -1.60
C VAL A 59 -27.62 34.48 -1.87
N SER A 60 -27.49 35.38 -0.89
CA SER A 60 -27.82 36.81 -1.02
C SER A 60 -26.57 37.64 -1.31
N VAL A 61 -26.73 38.84 -1.88
CA VAL A 61 -25.59 39.74 -2.12
C VAL A 61 -24.95 40.16 -0.80
N GLN A 62 -25.75 40.32 0.26
CA GLN A 62 -25.24 40.61 1.60
C GLN A 62 -24.28 39.51 2.11
N GLN A 63 -24.59 38.22 1.90
CA GLN A 63 -23.69 37.12 2.29
C GLN A 63 -22.37 37.13 1.51
N VAL A 64 -22.39 37.58 0.25
CA VAL A 64 -21.16 37.78 -0.52
C VAL A 64 -20.36 38.97 0.02
N PHE A 65 -21.05 40.06 0.39
CA PHE A 65 -20.46 41.25 0.98
C PHE A 65 -19.77 40.95 2.33
N ASP A 66 -20.40 40.11 3.16
CA ASP A 66 -19.91 39.73 4.49
C ASP A 66 -18.90 38.56 4.44
N ALA A 67 -18.58 38.05 3.25
CA ALA A 67 -17.72 36.89 3.03
C ALA A 67 -18.15 35.62 3.82
N THR A 68 -19.46 35.42 3.97
CA THR A 68 -20.05 34.29 4.71
C THR A 68 -20.48 33.12 3.81
N THR A 69 -20.09 33.11 2.53
CA THR A 69 -20.42 32.01 1.61
C THR A 69 -19.61 30.75 1.93
N ALA A 70 -20.20 29.56 1.72
CA ALA A 70 -19.48 28.31 2.01
C ALA A 70 -18.26 28.12 1.08
N HIS A 71 -18.37 28.60 -0.16
CA HIS A 71 -17.30 28.54 -1.16
C HIS A 71 -17.05 29.93 -1.79
N PRO A 72 -15.92 30.59 -1.49
CA PRO A 72 -15.66 31.96 -1.96
C PRO A 72 -15.52 32.08 -3.48
N ASP A 73 -15.16 31.01 -4.18
CA ASP A 73 -15.05 30.96 -5.66
C ASP A 73 -15.97 29.88 -6.27
N GLY A 74 -17.14 29.69 -5.64
CA GLY A 74 -18.12 28.66 -5.96
C GLY A 74 -19.20 29.08 -6.96
N TRP A 75 -20.09 28.13 -7.25
CA TRP A 75 -21.32 28.37 -8.01
C TRP A 75 -22.39 28.93 -7.09
N VAL A 76 -22.99 30.05 -7.50
CA VAL A 76 -23.98 30.77 -6.70
C VAL A 76 -25.24 31.02 -7.50
N ARG A 77 -26.38 31.01 -6.82
CA ARG A 77 -27.65 31.47 -7.32
C ARG A 77 -28.08 32.69 -6.51
N LEU A 78 -28.24 33.81 -7.20
CA LEU A 78 -28.60 35.11 -6.62
C LEU A 78 -29.96 35.54 -7.18
N THR A 79 -30.76 36.21 -6.37
CA THR A 79 -32.05 36.76 -6.79
C THR A 79 -32.03 38.27 -6.68
N GLY A 80 -32.40 38.98 -7.74
CA GLY A 80 -32.28 40.43 -7.76
C GLY A 80 -32.80 41.09 -9.02
N ARG A 81 -32.57 42.40 -9.10
CA ARG A 81 -32.84 43.22 -10.27
C ARG A 81 -31.55 43.43 -11.04
N ILE A 82 -31.53 43.19 -12.35
CA ILE A 82 -30.38 43.49 -13.21
C ILE A 82 -30.53 44.88 -13.81
N THR A 83 -29.47 45.67 -13.72
CA THR A 83 -29.31 46.93 -14.44
C THR A 83 -28.02 46.85 -15.27
N PRO A 84 -28.07 46.94 -16.61
CA PRO A 84 -26.86 46.88 -17.43
C PRO A 84 -25.95 48.07 -17.16
N LEU A 85 -24.64 47.85 -17.24
CA LEU A 85 -23.62 48.90 -17.17
C LEU A 85 -23.21 49.30 -18.58
N LEU A 86 -22.99 50.59 -18.80
CA LEU A 86 -22.51 51.11 -20.08
C LEU A 86 -20.98 51.04 -20.17
N GLU A 87 -20.30 51.15 -19.04
CA GLU A 87 -18.84 51.10 -18.93
C GLU A 87 -18.38 49.79 -18.28
N SER A 88 -17.20 49.31 -18.68
CA SER A 88 -16.61 48.12 -18.08
C SER A 88 -16.07 48.43 -16.68
N PRO A 89 -16.63 47.83 -15.61
CA PRO A 89 -16.18 48.09 -14.25
C PRO A 89 -14.86 47.37 -13.91
N THR A 90 -14.37 46.51 -14.81
CA THR A 90 -13.13 45.74 -14.63
C THR A 90 -12.02 46.15 -15.60
N GLY A 91 -12.31 47.06 -16.54
CA GLY A 91 -11.41 47.43 -17.64
C GLY A 91 -11.21 46.34 -18.70
N GLN A 92 -11.96 45.24 -18.63
CA GLN A 92 -11.96 44.17 -19.63
C GLN A 92 -13.12 44.32 -20.62
N ASP A 93 -12.95 43.83 -21.85
CA ASP A 93 -14.04 43.77 -22.82
C ASP A 93 -15.07 42.72 -22.39
N GLY A 94 -16.34 43.10 -22.36
CA GLY A 94 -17.44 42.22 -21.96
C GLY A 94 -18.73 42.99 -21.69
N SER A 95 -19.84 42.26 -21.63
CA SER A 95 -21.13 42.80 -21.21
C SER A 95 -21.23 42.68 -19.69
N PHE A 96 -21.42 43.82 -19.02
CA PHE A 96 -21.50 43.90 -17.57
C PHE A 96 -22.84 44.48 -17.12
N GLY A 97 -23.24 44.11 -15.91
CA GLY A 97 -24.43 44.64 -15.26
C GLY A 97 -24.27 44.62 -13.76
N LEU A 98 -25.16 45.30 -13.07
CA LEU A 98 -25.32 45.25 -11.64
C LEU A 98 -26.55 44.44 -11.27
N LEU A 99 -26.33 43.40 -10.48
CA LEU A 99 -27.39 42.68 -9.81
C LEU A 99 -27.61 43.30 -8.43
N ILE A 100 -28.75 43.96 -8.25
CA ILE A 100 -29.18 44.56 -6.98
C ILE A 100 -29.97 43.52 -6.21
N ASP A 101 -29.60 43.31 -4.94
CA ASP A 101 -30.20 42.29 -4.09
C ASP A 101 -31.71 42.54 -3.90
N ALA A 102 -32.52 41.50 -4.13
CA ALA A 102 -33.95 41.55 -3.87
C ALA A 102 -34.28 41.76 -2.38
N ALA A 103 -33.44 41.23 -1.48
CA ALA A 103 -33.63 41.34 -0.03
C ALA A 103 -33.09 42.66 0.53
N ASN A 104 -32.03 43.20 -0.06
CA ASN A 104 -31.35 44.42 0.40
C ASN A 104 -31.00 45.34 -0.77
N PRO A 105 -31.91 46.21 -1.22
CA PRO A 105 -31.74 47.00 -2.44
C PRO A 105 -30.62 48.06 -2.39
N LEU A 106 -29.92 48.19 -1.25
CA LEU A 106 -28.72 49.01 -1.09
C LEU A 106 -27.43 48.22 -1.37
N ARG A 107 -27.53 46.94 -1.74
CA ARG A 107 -26.39 46.06 -2.04
C ARG A 107 -26.48 45.59 -3.48
N ALA A 108 -25.35 45.66 -4.18
CA ALA A 108 -25.24 45.19 -5.54
C ALA A 108 -23.93 44.43 -5.77
N ILE A 109 -23.94 43.54 -6.75
CA ILE A 109 -22.76 42.81 -7.23
C ILE A 109 -22.69 42.92 -8.74
N VAL A 110 -21.47 43.01 -9.28
CA VAL A 110 -21.25 43.03 -10.72
C VAL A 110 -21.48 41.63 -11.29
N VAL A 111 -22.30 41.55 -12.33
CA VAL A 111 -22.52 40.36 -13.14
C VAL A 111 -21.88 40.57 -14.52
N GLU A 112 -21.25 39.53 -15.04
CA GLU A 112 -20.62 39.47 -16.37
C GLU A 112 -21.32 38.36 -17.16
N GLY A 113 -21.81 38.63 -18.36
CA GLY A 113 -22.48 37.60 -19.16
C GLY A 113 -23.00 38.10 -20.50
N PRO A 114 -23.33 37.19 -21.44
CA PRO A 114 -23.97 37.58 -22.69
C PRO A 114 -25.37 38.16 -22.44
N ASP A 115 -25.76 39.15 -23.24
CA ASP A 115 -27.14 39.69 -23.32
C ASP A 115 -27.75 40.13 -21.97
N LEU A 116 -27.01 40.93 -21.20
CA LEU A 116 -27.52 41.54 -19.96
C LEU A 116 -28.52 42.67 -20.25
N GLU A 117 -29.81 42.34 -20.20
CA GLU A 117 -30.91 43.33 -20.29
C GLU A 117 -31.41 43.76 -18.90
N ALA A 118 -32.03 44.95 -18.83
CA ALA A 118 -32.64 45.44 -17.60
C ALA A 118 -33.85 44.56 -17.22
N GLN A 119 -33.79 43.91 -16.06
CA GLN A 119 -34.84 43.00 -15.58
C GLN A 119 -35.22 43.36 -14.15
N THR A 120 -36.52 43.51 -13.88
CA THR A 120 -37.07 43.95 -12.58
C THR A 120 -36.93 42.92 -11.47
N SER A 121 -36.96 41.63 -11.80
CA SER A 121 -36.70 40.52 -10.88
C SER A 121 -36.27 39.30 -11.68
N THR A 122 -35.09 38.77 -11.36
CA THR A 122 -34.53 37.61 -12.05
C THR A 122 -33.68 36.78 -11.09
N VAL A 123 -33.58 35.49 -11.41
CA VAL A 123 -32.76 34.53 -10.68
C VAL A 123 -31.57 34.21 -11.56
N VAL A 124 -30.40 34.59 -11.07
CA VAL A 124 -29.15 34.51 -11.81
C VAL A 124 -28.31 33.39 -11.23
N THR A 125 -27.87 32.46 -12.08
CA THR A 125 -26.92 31.41 -11.69
C THR A 125 -25.59 31.66 -12.38
N GLY A 126 -24.51 31.68 -11.62
CA GLY A 126 -23.18 31.96 -12.16
C GLY A 126 -22.07 31.54 -11.22
N ARG A 127 -20.82 31.72 -11.65
CA ARG A 127 -19.65 31.45 -10.84
C ARG A 127 -19.13 32.74 -10.21
N LEU A 128 -19.00 32.74 -8.89
CA LEU A 128 -18.37 33.82 -8.16
C LEU A 128 -16.85 33.78 -8.38
N SER A 129 -16.25 34.91 -8.74
CA SER A 129 -14.80 35.02 -8.93
C SER A 129 -14.24 36.23 -8.18
N ALA A 130 -13.03 36.07 -7.63
CA ALA A 130 -12.28 37.17 -7.04
C ALA A 130 -11.72 38.07 -8.16
N ARG A 131 -12.43 39.16 -8.47
CA ARG A 131 -12.00 40.20 -9.42
C ARG A 131 -12.40 41.56 -8.87
N GLY A 132 -11.45 42.50 -8.90
CA GLY A 132 -11.70 43.89 -8.55
C GLY A 132 -12.65 44.53 -9.57
N ALA A 133 -13.73 45.13 -9.09
CA ALA A 133 -14.68 45.89 -9.89
C ALA A 133 -14.84 47.29 -9.29
N LEU A 134 -14.53 48.30 -10.11
CA LEU A 134 -14.74 49.72 -9.80
C LEU A 134 -15.86 50.22 -10.70
N VAL A 135 -17.00 50.56 -10.10
CA VAL A 135 -18.12 51.18 -10.82
C VAL A 135 -18.05 52.68 -10.59
N GLU A 136 -17.59 53.42 -11.60
CA GLU A 136 -17.54 54.89 -11.59
C GLU A 136 -18.80 55.52 -12.22
N GLU A 137 -19.64 54.72 -12.88
CA GLU A 137 -20.87 55.15 -13.54
C GLU A 137 -21.93 55.63 -12.54
N VAL A 138 -22.59 56.76 -12.85
CA VAL A 138 -23.72 57.28 -12.06
C VAL A 138 -24.93 56.40 -12.31
N LEU A 139 -25.20 55.50 -11.37
CA LEU A 139 -26.31 54.54 -11.49
C LEU A 139 -27.67 55.25 -11.56
N PRO A 140 -28.58 54.81 -12.46
CA PRO A 140 -29.88 55.44 -12.61
C PRO A 140 -30.65 55.39 -11.27
N MET A 141 -31.14 56.54 -10.82
CA MET A 141 -31.81 56.71 -9.51
C MET A 141 -32.99 55.75 -9.30
N GLU A 142 -33.63 55.31 -10.38
CA GLU A 142 -34.72 54.34 -10.43
C GLU A 142 -34.32 52.92 -9.96
N ALA A 143 -33.03 52.66 -9.83
CA ALA A 143 -32.47 51.43 -9.31
C ALA A 143 -32.36 51.41 -7.77
N THR A 144 -32.70 52.50 -7.08
CA THR A 144 -32.42 52.67 -5.65
C THR A 144 -33.64 52.98 -4.81
N VAL A 145 -33.69 52.41 -3.60
CA VAL A 145 -34.65 52.84 -2.58
C VAL A 145 -34.18 54.18 -2.04
N ALA A 146 -34.89 55.25 -2.39
CA ALA A 146 -34.71 56.61 -1.87
C ALA A 146 -33.40 57.34 -2.23
N GLY A 147 -32.96 57.29 -3.50
CA GLY A 147 -31.95 58.21 -4.04
C GLY A 147 -30.52 58.02 -3.54
N THR A 148 -30.23 56.89 -2.91
CA THR A 148 -28.87 56.52 -2.45
C THR A 148 -28.32 55.40 -3.34
N PRO A 149 -27.17 55.57 -4.01
CA PRO A 149 -26.58 54.53 -4.86
C PRO A 149 -26.27 53.27 -4.04
N PRO A 150 -26.49 52.06 -4.60
CA PRO A 150 -26.20 50.83 -3.91
C PRO A 150 -24.68 50.66 -3.74
N ARG A 151 -24.26 50.06 -2.63
CA ARG A 151 -22.87 49.70 -2.42
C ARG A 151 -22.55 48.44 -3.22
N VAL A 152 -21.62 48.57 -4.14
CA VAL A 152 -21.12 47.47 -4.97
C VAL A 152 -20.07 46.66 -4.20
N VAL A 153 -20.09 45.34 -4.34
CA VAL A 153 -19.01 44.48 -3.83
C VAL A 153 -17.73 44.77 -4.62
N PRO A 154 -16.65 45.26 -4.00
CA PRO A 154 -15.48 45.76 -4.73
C PRO A 154 -14.60 44.66 -5.33
N ASP A 155 -14.60 43.46 -4.75
CA ASP A 155 -13.63 42.41 -5.10
C ASP A 155 -14.26 41.13 -5.68
N ARG A 156 -15.53 41.19 -6.09
CA ARG A 156 -16.27 40.02 -6.58
C ARG A 156 -17.09 40.34 -7.82
N VAL A 157 -16.96 39.44 -8.80
CA VAL A 157 -17.77 39.45 -10.03
C VAL A 157 -18.40 38.07 -10.20
N VAL A 158 -19.66 38.05 -10.63
CA VAL A 158 -20.41 36.83 -10.93
C VAL A 158 -20.46 36.64 -12.44
N THR A 159 -19.77 35.63 -12.95
CA THR A 159 -19.78 35.32 -14.39
C THR A 159 -20.92 34.35 -14.71
N LEU A 160 -21.83 34.76 -15.59
CA LEU A 160 -22.96 33.99 -16.10
C LEU A 160 -22.50 33.06 -17.21
N ASP A 161 -23.19 31.93 -17.39
CA ASP A 161 -22.87 30.91 -18.40
C ASP A 161 -21.40 30.43 -18.39
N ALA A 162 -20.74 30.52 -17.24
CA ALA A 162 -19.40 30.00 -17.08
C ALA A 162 -19.41 28.51 -17.43
N THR A 163 -18.54 28.06 -18.34
CA THR A 163 -18.43 26.62 -18.59
C THR A 163 -17.97 25.95 -17.29
N PRO A 164 -18.74 24.97 -16.75
CA PRO A 164 -18.35 24.28 -15.54
C PRO A 164 -17.02 23.58 -15.81
N THR A 165 -15.97 24.12 -15.22
CA THR A 165 -14.70 23.41 -15.08
C THR A 165 -14.88 22.53 -13.85
N PRO A 166 -15.06 21.20 -14.01
CA PRO A 166 -15.34 20.33 -12.87
C PRO A 166 -14.21 20.52 -11.87
N PRO A 167 -14.52 20.81 -10.59
CA PRO A 167 -13.49 20.94 -9.58
C PRO A 167 -12.69 19.63 -9.53
N ARG A 168 -11.41 19.72 -9.90
CA ARG A 168 -10.50 18.58 -9.91
C ARG A 168 -9.94 18.47 -8.50
N SER A 169 -10.33 17.43 -7.78
CA SER A 169 -9.61 17.05 -6.58
C SER A 169 -8.53 16.04 -6.95
N VAL A 170 -7.30 16.33 -6.55
CA VAL A 170 -6.22 15.35 -6.60
C VAL A 170 -6.29 14.58 -5.29
N LEU A 171 -6.56 13.28 -5.38
CA LEU A 171 -6.62 12.41 -4.20
C LEU A 171 -5.21 12.06 -3.71
N TRP A 172 -4.47 13.05 -3.24
CA TRP A 172 -3.15 12.87 -2.63
C TRP A 172 -3.10 11.80 -1.52
N PRO A 173 -4.15 11.59 -0.70
CA PRO A 173 -4.13 10.52 0.30
C PRO A 173 -3.94 9.11 -0.29
N LEU A 174 -4.41 8.88 -1.53
CA LEU A 174 -4.25 7.60 -2.24
C LEU A 174 -2.82 7.38 -2.74
N ALA A 175 -1.99 8.43 -2.82
CA ALA A 175 -0.56 8.30 -3.11
C ALA A 175 0.25 7.83 -1.89
N ILE A 176 -0.29 7.93 -0.66
CA ILE A 176 0.44 7.58 0.58
C ILE A 176 0.78 6.08 0.66
N PRO A 177 -0.16 5.13 0.44
CA PRO A 177 0.14 3.70 0.50
C PRO A 177 1.22 3.23 -0.49
N PRO A 178 1.17 3.56 -1.80
CA PRO A 178 2.22 3.13 -2.73
C PRO A 178 3.56 3.78 -2.41
N LEU A 179 3.58 5.04 -1.95
CA LEU A 179 4.83 5.72 -1.57
C LEU A 179 5.46 5.09 -0.32
N ARG A 180 4.66 4.67 0.66
CA ARG A 180 5.14 3.88 1.81
C ARG A 180 5.72 2.53 1.40
N LEU A 181 5.05 1.81 0.49
CA LEU A 181 5.54 0.53 -0.04
C LEU A 181 6.85 0.71 -0.82
N ALA A 182 6.93 1.74 -1.66
CA ALA A 182 8.15 2.09 -2.40
C ALA A 182 9.30 2.41 -1.44
N ALA A 183 9.06 3.20 -0.39
CA ALA A 183 10.07 3.52 0.62
C ALA A 183 10.55 2.27 1.37
N ILE A 184 9.63 1.39 1.79
CA ILE A 184 9.96 0.11 2.46
C ILE A 184 10.84 -0.77 1.57
N LEU A 185 10.49 -0.91 0.29
CA LEU A 185 11.27 -1.70 -0.67
C LEU A 185 12.62 -1.04 -1.00
N ALA A 186 12.67 0.28 -1.19
CA ALA A 186 13.91 0.99 -1.48
C ALA A 186 14.90 0.96 -0.30
N ILE A 187 14.39 1.12 0.93
CA ILE A 187 15.19 0.99 2.16
C ILE A 187 15.71 -0.44 2.31
N GLY A 188 14.87 -1.45 2.07
CA GLY A 188 15.29 -2.86 2.04
C GLY A 188 16.32 -3.16 0.94
N ALA A 189 16.21 -2.56 -0.23
CA ALA A 189 17.20 -2.71 -1.31
C ALA A 189 18.55 -2.06 -0.98
N ARG A 190 18.53 -0.87 -0.36
CA ARG A 190 19.75 -0.12 0.00
C ARG A 190 20.49 -0.70 1.21
N LEU A 191 19.76 -1.15 2.23
CA LEU A 191 20.34 -1.70 3.46
C LEU A 191 20.57 -3.22 3.39
N GLY A 192 20.14 -3.86 2.31
CA GLY A 192 20.05 -5.31 2.19
C GLY A 192 18.79 -5.84 2.88
N TYR A 193 17.98 -6.62 2.15
CA TYR A 193 16.84 -7.30 2.75
C TYR A 193 17.40 -8.30 3.77
N PRO A 194 16.97 -8.26 5.04
CA PRO A 194 17.38 -9.29 5.98
C PRO A 194 16.91 -10.63 5.42
N ILE A 195 17.85 -11.54 5.19
CA ILE A 195 17.54 -12.95 5.08
C ILE A 195 16.89 -13.30 6.42
N PHE A 196 15.62 -13.68 6.42
CA PHE A 196 15.00 -14.23 7.63
C PHE A 196 15.72 -15.54 7.97
N ARG A 197 16.78 -15.44 8.76
CA ARG A 197 17.24 -16.53 9.60
C ARG A 197 16.43 -16.46 10.90
N PRO A 198 15.69 -17.50 11.27
CA PRO A 198 15.28 -17.64 12.65
C PRO A 198 16.55 -17.93 13.47
N THR A 199 16.99 -16.97 14.27
CA THR A 199 17.89 -17.21 15.41
C THR A 199 17.36 -16.42 16.60
N SER A 200 16.62 -17.10 17.46
CA SER A 200 16.80 -16.91 18.89
C SER A 200 17.67 -18.07 19.34
N GLU A 201 18.90 -17.78 19.78
CA GLU A 201 19.57 -18.65 20.75
C GLU A 201 18.58 -18.91 21.88
N ILE A 202 18.08 -20.15 21.92
CA ILE A 202 17.46 -20.72 23.11
C ILE A 202 18.45 -21.78 23.53
N ASP A 203 18.72 -21.79 24.83
CA ASP A 203 19.62 -22.66 25.58
C ASP A 203 19.23 -24.15 25.47
N VAL A 204 19.33 -24.71 24.26
CA VAL A 204 19.01 -26.10 23.89
C VAL A 204 20.23 -26.79 23.24
N LEU A 205 21.25 -26.02 22.84
CA LEU A 205 22.58 -26.56 22.53
C LEU A 205 23.34 -27.01 23.79
N ALA A 206 22.88 -26.63 24.99
CA ALA A 206 23.52 -27.00 26.25
C ALA A 206 23.21 -28.45 26.68
N ASN A 207 22.13 -29.07 26.18
CA ASN A 207 21.81 -30.46 26.48
C ASN A 207 22.14 -31.36 25.29
N PRO A 208 23.32 -32.03 25.28
CA PRO A 208 23.62 -33.01 24.25
C PRO A 208 22.52 -34.07 24.23
N LEU A 209 22.16 -34.53 23.03
CA LEU A 209 21.18 -35.60 22.92
C LEU A 209 21.69 -36.85 23.67
N ALA A 210 20.83 -37.45 24.49
CA ALA A 210 21.22 -38.58 25.34
C ALA A 210 21.23 -39.89 24.54
N PRO A 211 22.10 -40.87 24.88
CA PRO A 211 21.99 -42.22 24.33
C PRO A 211 20.60 -42.81 24.58
N GLY A 212 19.98 -43.39 23.56
CA GLY A 212 18.61 -43.92 23.61
C GLY A 212 17.52 -42.88 23.33
N GLU A 213 17.88 -41.60 23.18
CA GLU A 213 16.94 -40.56 22.79
C GLU A 213 16.41 -40.81 21.37
N ARG A 214 15.09 -40.62 21.23
CA ARG A 214 14.32 -40.83 20.01
C ARG A 214 13.87 -39.49 19.47
N VAL A 215 14.25 -39.19 18.23
CA VAL A 215 13.78 -37.99 17.53
C VAL A 215 12.91 -38.42 16.36
N PRO A 216 11.58 -38.20 16.43
CA PRO A 216 10.69 -38.52 15.32
C PRO A 216 10.96 -37.57 14.15
N SER A 217 10.97 -38.11 12.94
CA SER A 217 11.11 -37.34 11.71
C SER A 217 10.32 -38.00 10.59
N ALA A 218 9.91 -37.24 9.58
CA ALA A 218 9.54 -37.81 8.29
C ALA A 218 10.74 -37.67 7.34
N TYR A 219 10.86 -38.49 6.31
CA TYR A 219 11.96 -38.38 5.35
C TYR A 219 11.50 -38.56 3.91
N GLY A 220 12.15 -37.82 3.02
CA GLY A 220 12.15 -38.06 1.58
C GLY A 220 13.58 -38.28 1.09
N GLY A 221 13.77 -39.13 0.09
CA GLY A 221 15.07 -39.56 -0.42
C GLY A 221 15.41 -40.99 0.01
N ARG A 222 16.71 -41.28 0.15
CA ARG A 222 17.24 -42.64 0.36
C ARG A 222 17.83 -42.83 1.75
N ILE A 223 17.38 -43.87 2.46
CA ILE A 223 17.99 -44.38 3.70
C ILE A 223 18.28 -45.87 3.52
N GLY A 224 19.55 -46.21 3.30
CA GLY A 224 19.98 -47.57 2.96
C GLY A 224 19.27 -48.07 1.68
N PRO A 225 18.58 -49.22 1.72
CA PRO A 225 17.80 -49.73 0.58
C PRO A 225 16.46 -49.03 0.40
N ASN A 226 15.97 -48.28 1.40
CA ASN A 226 14.63 -47.69 1.37
C ASN A 226 14.65 -46.32 0.70
N ARG A 227 13.65 -46.06 -0.14
CA ARG A 227 13.45 -44.77 -0.81
C ARG A 227 12.01 -44.29 -0.62
N ALA A 228 11.86 -43.02 -0.31
CA ALA A 228 10.56 -42.34 -0.22
C ALA A 228 10.60 -41.06 -1.05
N ASP A 229 9.48 -40.67 -1.63
CA ASP A 229 9.36 -39.37 -2.28
C ASP A 229 9.22 -38.28 -1.21
N LEU A 230 9.78 -37.10 -1.44
CA LEU A 230 9.53 -35.95 -0.56
C LEU A 230 8.09 -35.44 -0.67
N ALA A 231 7.41 -35.73 -1.79
CA ALA A 231 5.99 -35.44 -1.97
C ALA A 231 5.08 -36.32 -1.08
N ASP A 232 5.54 -37.51 -0.69
CA ASP A 232 4.85 -38.44 0.20
C ASP A 232 5.85 -39.03 1.21
N PRO A 233 6.24 -38.24 2.23
CA PRO A 233 7.38 -38.57 3.07
C PRO A 233 7.05 -39.71 4.04
N ALA A 234 7.92 -40.73 4.08
CA ALA A 234 7.78 -41.86 4.98
C ALA A 234 8.24 -41.51 6.40
N GLY A 235 7.74 -42.22 7.41
CA GLY A 235 8.21 -42.07 8.78
C GLY A 235 9.66 -42.54 8.95
N ALA A 236 10.46 -41.83 9.73
CA ALA A 236 11.78 -42.28 10.17
C ALA A 236 12.02 -41.93 11.64
N LEU A 237 12.58 -42.89 12.36
CA LEU A 237 13.07 -42.70 13.72
C LEU A 237 14.57 -42.43 13.67
N LEU A 238 14.98 -41.29 14.21
CA LEU A 238 16.38 -41.04 14.50
C LEU A 238 16.67 -41.47 15.94
N LEU A 239 17.63 -42.37 16.11
CA LEU A 239 18.01 -42.93 17.40
C LEU A 239 19.51 -42.76 17.64
N ILE A 240 19.85 -42.40 18.86
CA ILE A 240 21.24 -42.25 19.28
C ILE A 240 21.70 -43.48 20.02
N ARG A 241 22.85 -44.00 19.59
CA ARG A 241 23.47 -45.19 20.17
C ARG A 241 24.86 -44.85 20.67
N ARG A 242 25.34 -45.59 21.68
CA ARG A 242 26.75 -45.52 22.06
C ARG A 242 27.58 -46.30 21.04
N GLY A 243 28.52 -45.63 20.40
CA GLY A 243 29.53 -46.22 19.53
C GLY A 243 30.91 -46.23 20.19
N PRO A 244 31.89 -46.91 19.57
CA PRO A 244 33.24 -47.04 20.10
C PRO A 244 34.03 -45.72 20.17
N ARG A 245 33.61 -44.68 19.44
CA ARG A 245 34.26 -43.35 19.39
C ARG A 245 33.36 -42.22 19.91
N GLY A 246 32.20 -42.53 20.49
CA GLY A 246 31.23 -41.54 20.94
C GLY A 246 29.81 -41.90 20.55
N ASN A 247 28.90 -40.93 20.71
CA ASN A 247 27.49 -41.11 20.32
C ASN A 247 27.36 -41.17 18.80
N LEU A 248 26.63 -42.17 18.30
CA LEU A 248 26.33 -42.35 16.88
C LEU A 248 24.85 -42.08 16.64
N LEU A 249 24.55 -41.35 15.57
CA LEU A 249 23.20 -41.18 15.08
C LEU A 249 22.85 -42.34 14.15
N THR A 250 21.67 -42.92 14.29
CA THR A 250 21.15 -43.95 13.38
C THR A 250 19.77 -43.53 12.88
N ALA A 251 19.55 -43.65 11.57
CA ALA A 251 18.24 -43.47 10.96
C ALA A 251 17.58 -44.82 10.71
N GLN A 252 16.37 -44.97 11.19
CA GLN A 252 15.56 -46.17 11.01
C GLN A 252 14.24 -45.79 10.32
N PRO A 253 14.03 -46.18 9.07
CA PRO A 253 12.73 -46.03 8.43
C PRO A 253 11.64 -46.77 9.23
N LEU A 254 10.49 -46.14 9.40
CA LEU A 254 9.29 -46.75 9.97
C LEU A 254 8.52 -47.36 8.80
N GLY A 255 8.26 -48.67 8.86
CA GLY A 255 7.46 -49.34 7.84
C GLY A 255 5.96 -49.08 8.03
N ASP A 256 5.20 -49.13 6.94
CA ASP A 256 3.75 -48.86 6.92
C ASP A 256 2.88 -50.00 7.49
N GLY A 257 3.43 -50.91 8.31
CA GLY A 257 2.67 -52.04 8.86
C GLY A 257 3.52 -53.21 9.35
N SER A 258 2.89 -54.40 9.42
CA SER A 258 3.32 -55.66 10.08
C SER A 258 4.63 -56.31 9.61
N SER A 259 5.44 -55.60 8.83
CA SER A 259 6.77 -56.04 8.42
C SER A 259 7.79 -55.75 9.54
N PRO A 260 8.81 -56.60 9.77
CA PRO A 260 9.88 -56.30 10.70
C PRO A 260 10.50 -54.93 10.37
N ALA A 261 10.70 -54.10 11.40
CA ALA A 261 11.21 -52.75 11.21
C ALA A 261 12.55 -52.80 10.45
N PRO A 262 12.72 -52.01 9.37
CA PRO A 262 13.94 -51.97 8.59
C PRO A 262 15.19 -51.77 9.46
N ALA A 263 16.31 -52.34 9.02
CA ALA A 263 17.58 -52.22 9.72
C ALA A 263 17.98 -50.74 9.84
N PRO A 264 18.44 -50.29 11.02
CA PRO A 264 18.90 -48.92 11.22
C PRO A 264 20.19 -48.68 10.44
N VAL A 265 20.29 -47.51 9.80
CA VAL A 265 21.45 -47.07 9.03
C VAL A 265 22.18 -45.99 9.81
N THR A 266 23.49 -46.17 10.04
CA THR A 266 24.30 -45.21 10.77
C THR A 266 24.52 -43.94 9.94
N ILE A 267 24.33 -42.79 10.59
CA ILE A 267 24.65 -41.45 10.10
C ILE A 267 25.82 -40.95 10.96
N GLY A 268 27.03 -40.98 10.41
CA GLY A 268 28.27 -40.68 11.13
C GLY A 268 29.34 -41.76 10.92
N GLY A 269 30.61 -41.38 11.08
CA GLY A 269 31.79 -42.24 10.95
C GLY A 269 32.56 -42.14 9.62
N SER A 270 32.09 -41.34 8.66
CA SER A 270 32.72 -41.11 7.34
C SER A 270 32.33 -39.72 6.77
N TRP A 271 32.65 -39.39 5.50
CA TRP A 271 32.28 -38.12 4.83
C TRP A 271 30.76 -37.91 4.84
N THR A 272 30.25 -37.36 5.94
CA THR A 272 28.85 -37.02 6.13
C THR A 272 28.71 -35.52 6.01
N SER A 273 27.83 -35.07 5.13
CA SER A 273 27.49 -33.65 5.00
C SER A 273 26.04 -33.43 5.40
N GLY A 274 25.85 -32.46 6.30
CA GLY A 274 24.55 -31.99 6.74
C GLY A 274 24.28 -30.57 6.24
N ARG A 275 23.09 -30.31 5.71
CA ARG A 275 22.63 -28.96 5.40
C ARG A 275 21.31 -28.69 6.11
N ILE A 276 21.35 -27.72 7.02
CA ILE A 276 20.19 -27.23 7.76
C ILE A 276 19.33 -26.35 6.84
N GLY A 277 18.02 -26.53 6.88
CA GLY A 277 17.08 -25.73 6.12
C GLY A 277 15.63 -25.89 6.58
N SER A 278 14.71 -25.61 5.66
CA SER A 278 13.28 -25.78 5.82
C SER A 278 12.68 -26.27 4.50
N VAL A 279 11.64 -27.10 4.60
CA VAL A 279 10.79 -27.46 3.46
C VAL A 279 9.50 -26.68 3.58
N HIS A 280 9.15 -25.97 2.51
CA HIS A 280 7.94 -25.17 2.45
C HIS A 280 6.86 -25.97 1.73
N THR A 281 5.76 -26.25 2.41
CA THR A 281 4.55 -26.81 1.80
C THR A 281 3.51 -25.72 1.60
N VAL A 282 2.40 -26.04 0.92
CA VAL A 282 1.31 -25.10 0.66
C VAL A 282 0.69 -24.54 1.95
N ARG A 283 0.75 -25.31 3.05
CA ARG A 283 0.06 -24.99 4.31
C ARG A 283 1.01 -24.62 5.45
N GLU A 284 2.27 -25.03 5.40
CA GLU A 284 3.19 -24.86 6.51
C GLU A 284 4.66 -24.83 6.06
N THR A 285 5.53 -24.40 6.98
CA THR A 285 6.97 -24.52 6.81
C THR A 285 7.49 -25.49 7.85
N VAL A 286 8.12 -26.56 7.39
CA VAL A 286 8.62 -27.65 8.23
C VAL A 286 10.13 -27.53 8.33
N ALA A 287 10.67 -27.67 9.54
CA ALA A 287 12.11 -27.63 9.76
C ALA A 287 12.75 -28.86 9.10
N ALA A 288 13.83 -28.69 8.34
CA ALA A 288 14.40 -29.79 7.57
C ALA A 288 15.92 -29.89 7.69
N LEU A 289 16.43 -31.12 7.64
CA LEU A 289 17.86 -31.43 7.61
C LEU A 289 18.16 -32.34 6.43
N GLN A 290 18.93 -31.85 5.47
CA GLN A 290 19.44 -32.69 4.40
C GLN A 290 20.72 -33.36 4.88
N VAL A 291 20.78 -34.69 4.77
CA VAL A 291 21.92 -35.51 5.18
C VAL A 291 22.39 -36.33 4.00
N ARG A 292 23.70 -36.25 3.73
CA ARG A 292 24.38 -37.05 2.71
C ARG A 292 25.56 -37.79 3.31
N SER A 293 25.50 -39.11 3.22
CA SER A 293 26.58 -40.05 3.49
C SER A 293 26.53 -41.15 2.42
N GLU A 294 27.43 -42.12 2.50
CA GLU A 294 27.46 -43.28 1.59
C GLU A 294 26.11 -44.03 1.54
N LEU A 295 25.46 -44.17 2.69
CA LEU A 295 24.23 -44.95 2.85
C LEU A 295 22.97 -44.10 3.01
N VAL A 296 23.09 -42.79 3.19
CA VAL A 296 21.95 -41.88 3.38
C VAL A 296 22.06 -40.70 2.42
N ASP A 297 21.05 -40.49 1.59
CA ASP A 297 20.87 -39.24 0.82
C ASP A 297 19.41 -38.84 0.96
N ALA A 298 19.09 -38.24 2.09
CA ALA A 298 17.72 -38.00 2.53
C ALA A 298 17.55 -36.59 3.11
N THR A 299 16.34 -36.07 2.99
CA THR A 299 15.88 -34.88 3.67
C THR A 299 14.95 -35.28 4.80
N PHE A 300 15.38 -35.06 6.04
CA PHE A 300 14.57 -35.28 7.23
C PHE A 300 13.74 -34.03 7.53
N LEU A 301 12.48 -34.24 7.87
CA LEU A 301 11.48 -33.24 8.23
C LEU A 301 11.15 -33.39 9.71
N PHE A 302 11.18 -32.28 10.44
CA PHE A 302 10.98 -32.22 11.89
C PHE A 302 9.78 -31.36 12.22
N ALA A 303 9.00 -31.80 13.21
CA ALA A 303 7.88 -31.02 13.72
C ALA A 303 8.35 -29.72 14.40
N ARG A 304 9.55 -29.72 14.98
CA ARG A 304 10.11 -28.57 15.70
C ARG A 304 11.52 -28.23 15.23
N THR A 305 11.81 -26.95 15.09
CA THR A 305 13.15 -26.42 14.76
C THR A 305 14.21 -26.88 15.77
N ALA A 306 13.86 -26.97 17.05
CA ALA A 306 14.76 -27.43 18.10
C ALA A 306 15.22 -28.89 17.91
N GLU A 307 14.35 -29.77 17.39
CA GLU A 307 14.70 -31.18 17.13
C GLU A 307 15.71 -31.27 15.99
N ARG A 308 15.47 -30.53 14.90
CA ARG A 308 16.39 -30.41 13.77
C ARG A 308 17.77 -29.92 14.23
N ASP A 309 17.82 -28.86 15.03
CA ASP A 309 19.07 -28.22 15.43
C ASP A 309 19.90 -29.11 16.37
N ARG A 310 19.25 -29.85 17.26
CA ARG A 310 19.92 -30.85 18.10
C ARG A 310 20.52 -32.00 17.27
N VAL A 311 19.79 -32.51 16.28
CA VAL A 311 20.28 -33.55 15.37
C VAL A 311 21.42 -33.03 14.50
N ALA A 312 21.30 -31.80 14.00
CA ALA A 312 22.32 -31.17 13.17
C ALA A 312 23.65 -30.97 13.93
N ALA A 313 23.59 -30.65 15.22
CA ALA A 313 24.78 -30.55 16.06
C ALA A 313 25.57 -31.87 16.09
N LEU A 314 24.90 -33.03 16.16
CA LEU A 314 25.57 -34.33 16.19
C LEU A 314 26.25 -34.68 14.86
N ILE A 315 25.66 -34.28 13.71
CA ILE A 315 26.23 -34.52 12.37
C ILE A 315 27.38 -33.54 12.05
N ALA A 316 27.39 -32.36 12.64
CA ALA A 316 28.43 -31.35 12.41
C ALA A 316 29.71 -31.56 13.22
N VAL A 317 29.69 -32.41 14.27
CA VAL A 317 30.76 -32.53 15.27
C VAL A 317 31.83 -33.58 14.94
N GLU A 318 31.66 -34.43 13.92
CA GLU A 318 32.77 -35.28 13.44
C GLU A 318 33.65 -34.53 12.42
N ARG A 319 34.60 -33.76 12.93
CA ARG A 319 35.86 -33.41 12.26
C ARG A 319 37.03 -33.74 13.16
#